data_AF-A0A0R3F607-F1
#
_entry.id   AF-A0A0R3F607-F1
#
_cell.length_a   1.000
_cell.length_b   1.000
_cell.length_c   1.000
_cell.angle_alpha   90.00
_cell.angle_beta   90.00
_cell.angle_gamma   90.00
#
_symmetry.space_group_name_H-M   'P 1'
#
loop_
_entity.id
_entity.type
_entity.pdbx_description
1 polymer ?
#
loop_
_entity_poly.entity_id
_entity_poly.type
_entity_poly.pdbx_seq_one_letter_code
_entity_poly.pdbx_strand_id
1 'polypeptide(L)'
;MSLNIPEGYEIQYLIRKPDDTLVLSAKDQPAYWSDRSECEQMLKHLAEHAEALGITNYLATVEVRLCSPAFALDAPLAGFIDELESWRKSNGGQG
;
A
#
# COMPACT_ATOMS: atom_id res chain seq x y z
N MET A 1 6.66 -7.23 -12.48
CA MET A 1 7.80 -7.51 -11.58
C MET A 1 7.21 -8.09 -10.31
N SER A 2 7.60 -9.31 -9.95
CA SER A 2 7.12 -9.96 -8.72
C SER A 2 7.93 -9.42 -7.54
N LEU A 3 7.28 -8.75 -6.59
CA LEU A 3 7.90 -8.43 -5.30
C LEU A 3 8.05 -9.74 -4.53
N ASN A 4 9.30 -10.16 -4.25
CA ASN A 4 9.56 -11.32 -3.41
C ASN A 4 9.29 -10.94 -1.95
N ILE A 5 8.07 -11.11 -1.46
CA ILE A 5 7.71 -10.81 -0.07
C ILE A 5 8.03 -11.98 0.87
N PRO A 6 8.27 -11.73 2.17
CA PRO A 6 8.49 -12.79 3.12
C PRO A 6 7.25 -13.70 3.21
N GLU A 7 7.48 -14.97 3.52
CA GLU A 7 6.40 -15.96 3.57
C GLU A 7 5.32 -15.58 4.59
N GLY A 8 4.04 -15.73 4.21
CA GLY A 8 2.90 -15.39 5.06
C GLY A 8 2.55 -13.90 5.11
N TYR A 9 3.34 -13.01 4.49
CA TYR A 9 2.98 -11.60 4.37
C TYR A 9 2.07 -11.35 3.16
N GLU A 10 1.28 -10.29 3.25
CA GLU A 10 0.40 -9.86 2.16
C GLU A 10 0.75 -8.44 1.71
N ILE A 11 0.74 -8.20 0.40
CA ILE A 11 0.84 -6.84 -0.15
C ILE A 11 -0.55 -6.27 -0.32
N GLN A 12 -0.72 -5.04 0.15
CA GLN A 12 -1.87 -4.20 -0.16
C GLN A 12 -1.40 -2.94 -0.88
N TYR A 13 -2.06 -2.61 -1.98
CA TYR A 13 -1.89 -1.36 -2.69
C TYR A 13 -2.96 -0.37 -2.22
N LEU A 14 -2.57 0.86 -1.95
CA LEU A 14 -3.47 1.92 -1.48
C LEU A 14 -3.26 3.18 -2.32
N ILE A 15 -4.23 4.09 -2.28
CA ILE A 15 -4.12 5.40 -2.93
C ILE A 15 -3.93 6.46 -1.85
N ARG A 16 -2.78 7.14 -1.88
CA ARG A 16 -2.48 8.31 -1.06
C ARG A 16 -2.90 9.57 -1.81
N LYS A 17 -3.74 10.39 -1.19
CA LYS A 17 -4.14 11.70 -1.70
C LYS A 17 -3.04 12.74 -1.45
N PRO A 18 -3.06 13.89 -2.13
CA PRO A 18 -2.05 14.95 -1.97
C PRO A 18 -2.00 15.58 -0.56
N ASP A 19 -3.07 15.45 0.22
CA ASP A 19 -3.19 15.92 1.61
C ASP A 19 -2.56 14.94 2.62
N ASP A 20 -1.77 13.99 2.14
CA ASP A 20 -1.16 12.90 2.89
C ASP A 20 -2.18 11.93 3.53
N THR A 21 -3.45 11.96 3.15
CA THR A 21 -4.44 11.00 3.67
C THR A 21 -4.76 9.91 2.66
N LEU A 22 -5.25 8.77 3.13
CA LEU A 22 -5.60 7.64 2.26
C LEU A 22 -7.03 7.78 1.72
N VAL A 23 -7.25 7.30 0.49
CA VAL A 23 -8.61 7.10 -0.02
C VAL A 23 -9.32 6.07 0.86
N LEU A 24 -10.54 6.39 1.28
CA LEU A 24 -11.35 5.54 2.15
C LEU A 24 -12.37 4.75 1.35
N SER A 25 -12.66 3.55 1.83
CA SER A 25 -13.79 2.74 1.39
C SER A 25 -15.10 3.23 2.02
N ALA A 26 -16.23 2.67 1.60
CA ALA A 26 -17.54 2.96 2.18
C ALA A 26 -17.66 2.66 3.69
N LYS A 27 -16.70 1.94 4.28
CA LYS A 27 -16.64 1.61 5.70
C LYS A 27 -15.75 2.55 6.52
N ASP A 28 -15.34 3.68 5.94
CA ASP A 28 -14.41 4.66 6.57
C ASP A 28 -13.02 4.06 6.90
N GLN A 29 -12.65 2.99 6.21
CA GLN A 29 -11.34 2.35 6.31
C GLN A 29 -10.55 2.61 5.04
N PRO A 30 -9.20 2.70 5.09
CA PRO A 30 -8.38 2.83 3.89
C PRO A 30 -8.76 1.78 2.84
N ALA A 31 -9.12 2.25 1.64
CA ALA A 31 -9.35 1.37 0.52
C ALA A 31 -8.02 0.72 0.11
N TYR A 32 -8.07 -0.58 -0.12
CA TYR A 32 -6.90 -1.34 -0.55
C TYR A 32 -7.27 -2.31 -1.67
N TRP A 33 -6.26 -2.66 -2.47
CA TRP A 33 -6.34 -3.62 -3.55
C TRP A 33 -5.21 -4.64 -3.39
N SER A 34 -5.50 -5.90 -3.72
CA SER A 34 -4.48 -6.97 -3.75
C SER A 34 -3.69 -6.98 -5.05
N ASP A 35 -4.25 -6.42 -6.13
CA ASP A 35 -3.58 -6.24 -7.42
C ASP A 35 -3.22 -4.77 -7.66
N ARG A 36 -1.99 -4.55 -8.16
CA ARG A 36 -1.49 -3.20 -8.46
C ARG A 36 -2.25 -2.56 -9.61
N SER A 37 -2.56 -3.32 -10.66
CA SER A 37 -3.19 -2.82 -11.88
C SER A 37 -4.61 -2.36 -11.59
N GLU A 38 -5.34 -3.06 -10.73
CA GLU A 38 -6.65 -2.63 -10.24
C GLU A 38 -6.57 -1.31 -9.46
N CYS A 39 -5.56 -1.16 -8.58
CA CYS A 39 -5.31 0.08 -7.86
C CYS A 39 -4.98 1.25 -8.81
N GLU A 40 -4.12 1.01 -9.80
CA GLU A 40 -3.73 1.99 -10.81
C GLU A 40 -4.91 2.39 -11.72
N GLN A 41 -5.81 1.46 -12.04
CA GLN A 41 -7.04 1.75 -12.76
C GLN A 41 -7.98 2.65 -11.94
N MET A 42 -8.13 2.37 -10.64
CA MET A 42 -8.92 3.24 -9.76
C MET A 42 -8.30 4.63 -9.65
N LEU A 43 -6.98 4.75 -9.54
CA LEU A 43 -6.30 6.04 -9.52
C LEU A 43 -6.58 6.86 -10.78
N LYS A 44 -6.57 6.22 -11.96
CA LYS A 44 -6.95 6.88 -13.23
C LYS A 44 -8.39 7.37 -13.19
N HIS A 45 -9.32 6.52 -12.72
CA HIS A 45 -10.73 6.89 -12.61
C HIS A 45 -10.95 8.10 -11.69
N LEU A 46 -10.22 8.15 -10.56
CA LEU A 46 -10.24 9.30 -9.66
C LEU A 46 -9.66 10.57 -10.31
N ALA A 47 -8.59 10.43 -11.09
CA ALA A 47 -8.01 11.55 -11.82
C ALA A 47 -8.98 12.11 -12.88
N GLU A 48 -9.66 11.25 -13.64
CA GLU A 48 -10.68 11.64 -14.62
C GLU A 48 -11.84 12.38 -13.96
N HIS A 49 -12.31 11.89 -12.80
CA HIS A 49 -13.38 12.56 -12.06
C HIS A 49 -12.91 13.90 -11.47
N ALA A 50 -11.68 13.99 -10.99
CA ALA A 50 -11.08 15.23 -10.50
C ALA A 50 -10.94 16.28 -11.63
N GLU A 51 -10.54 15.86 -12.83
CA GLU A 51 -10.46 16.73 -14.01
C GLU A 51 -11.84 17.28 -14.39
N ALA A 52 -12.89 16.45 -14.35
CA ALA A 52 -14.26 16.90 -14.56
C ALA A 52 -14.74 17.95 -13.53
N LEU A 53 -14.13 17.99 -12.34
CA LEU A 53 -14.36 18.99 -11.30
C LEU A 53 -13.41 20.20 -11.40
N GLY A 54 -12.55 20.26 -12.43
CA GLY A 54 -11.61 21.36 -12.67
C GLY A 54 -10.25 21.19 -11.99
N ILE A 55 -9.96 20.02 -11.40
CA ILE A 55 -8.66 19.71 -10.80
C ILE A 55 -7.80 19.00 -11.86
N THR A 56 -6.96 19.77 -12.55
CA THR A 56 -6.14 19.28 -13.68
C THR A 56 -4.85 18.58 -13.28
N ASN A 57 -4.48 18.62 -12.00
CA ASN A 57 -3.25 18.00 -11.49
C ASN A 57 -3.56 17.15 -10.25
N TYR A 58 -4.18 15.99 -10.46
CA TYR A 58 -4.51 15.06 -9.39
C TYR A 58 -3.25 14.30 -8.94
N LEU A 59 -2.59 14.80 -7.90
CA LEU A 59 -1.28 14.31 -7.42
C LEU A 59 -1.37 13.08 -6.49
N ALA A 60 -2.44 12.29 -6.56
CA ALA A 60 -2.54 11.08 -5.76
C ALA A 60 -1.58 10.00 -6.29
N THR A 61 -1.05 9.18 -5.39
CA THR A 61 -0.05 8.15 -5.70
C THR A 61 -0.49 6.78 -5.20
N VAL A 62 0.02 5.73 -5.85
CA VAL A 62 -0.11 4.37 -5.33
C VAL A 62 0.98 4.12 -4.30
N GLU A 63 0.57 3.77 -3.09
CA GLU A 63 1.46 3.32 -2.02
C GLU A 63 1.31 1.81 -1.79
N VAL A 64 2.37 1.22 -1.23
CA VAL A 64 2.43 -0.19 -0.89
C VAL A 64 2.47 -0.34 0.62
N ARG A 65 1.58 -1.17 1.16
CA ARG A 65 1.59 -1.62 2.56
C ARG A 65 1.92 -3.11 2.59
N LEU A 66 2.90 -3.47 3.42
CA LEU A 66 3.19 -4.87 3.74
C LEU A 66 2.44 -5.24 5.02
N CYS A 67 1.56 -6.23 4.94
CA CYS A 67 0.77 -6.72 6.07
C CYS A 67 1.40 -7.98 6.64
N SER A 68 1.61 -7.99 7.96
CA SER A 68 2.18 -9.13 8.65
C SER A 68 1.18 -10.28 8.74
N PRO A 69 1.65 -11.55 8.76
CA PRO A 69 0.80 -12.66 9.13
C PRO A 69 0.24 -12.48 10.55
N ALA A 70 -0.82 -13.22 10.87
CA ALA A 70 -1.30 -13.34 12.24
C ALA A 70 -0.22 -14.01 13.11
N PHE A 71 0.10 -13.41 14.25
CA PHE A 71 1.00 -13.96 15.25
C PHE A 71 0.32 -14.03 16.61
N ALA A 72 0.70 -15.02 17.41
CA ALA A 72 0.20 -15.14 18.77
C ALA A 72 0.85 -14.08 19.67
N LEU A 73 0.06 -13.44 20.53
CA LEU A 73 0.56 -12.37 21.43
C LEU A 73 1.60 -12.87 22.43
N ASP A 74 1.55 -14.16 22.75
CA ASP A 74 2.46 -14.87 23.65
C ASP A 74 3.68 -15.47 22.93
N ALA A 75 3.73 -15.40 21.59
CA ALA A 75 4.91 -15.83 20.85
C ALA A 75 5.99 -14.72 20.88
N PRO A 76 7.27 -15.07 21.14
CA PRO A 76 8.34 -14.10 21.07
C PRO A 76 8.49 -13.56 19.64
N LEU A 77 8.32 -12.24 19.48
CA LEU A 77 8.53 -11.46 18.24
C LEU A 77 10.00 -11.41 17.76
N ALA A 78 10.86 -12.30 18.29
CA ALA A 78 12.29 -12.29 18.02
C ALA A 78 12.57 -12.53 16.53
N GLY A 79 13.28 -11.61 15.89
CA GLY A 79 13.68 -11.69 14.48
C GLY A 79 12.68 -11.10 13.47
N PHE A 80 11.41 -10.86 13.87
CA PHE A 80 10.37 -10.35 12.96
C PHE A 80 10.75 -8.99 12.34
N ILE A 81 11.21 -8.04 13.18
CA ILE A 81 11.63 -6.71 12.70
C ILE A 81 12.88 -6.82 11.82
N ASP A 82 13.84 -7.67 12.19
CA ASP A 82 15.09 -7.86 11.44
C ASP A 82 14.85 -8.46 10.04
N GLU A 83 13.92 -9.41 9.93
CA GLU A 83 13.48 -9.98 8.65
C GLU A 83 12.82 -8.94 7.76
N LEU A 84 11.93 -8.13 8.34
CA LEU A 84 11.20 -7.07 7.64
C LEU A 84 12.14 -5.95 7.17
N GLU A 85 13.12 -5.56 8.00
CA GLU A 85 14.16 -4.61 7.63
C GLU A 85 15.09 -5.15 6.54
N SER A 86 15.48 -6.43 6.62
CA SER A 86 16.32 -7.08 5.62
C SER A 86 15.61 -7.16 4.26
N TRP A 87 14.32 -7.47 4.27
CA TRP A 87 13.47 -7.45 3.08
C TRP A 87 13.33 -6.03 2.49
N ARG A 88 13.10 -5.01 3.33
CA ARG A 88 13.01 -3.62 2.88
C ARG A 88 14.30 -3.18 2.17
N LYS A 89 15.45 -3.52 2.75
CA LYS A 89 16.78 -3.21 2.18
C LYS A 89 17.02 -3.94 0.85
N SER A 90 16.57 -5.19 0.71
CA SER A 90 16.77 -5.96 -0.52
C SER A 90 15.92 -5.47 -1.71
N ASN A 91 14.81 -4.77 -1.44
CA ASN A 91 13.93 -4.19 -2.46
C ASN A 91 14.22 -2.71 -2.75
N GLY A 92 15.40 -2.20 -2.38
CA GLY A 92 15.82 -0.84 -2.69
C GLY A 92 15.33 0.23 -1.71
N GLY A 93 14.80 -0.17 -0.56
CA GLY A 93 14.59 0.75 0.56
C GLY A 93 15.95 1.15 1.13
N GLN A 94 16.53 2.22 0.61
CA GLN A 94 17.75 2.80 1.19
C GLN A 94 17.49 3.19 2.66
N GLY A 95 18.48 2.88 3.49
CA GLY A 95 18.51 3.20 4.92
C GLY A 95 18.64 4.70 5.16
#